data_AF-A0A8C2WN19-F1
#
_entry.id   AF-A0A8C2WN19-F1
#
_cell.length_a   1.000
_cell.length_b   1.000
_cell.length_c   1.000
_cell.angle_alpha   90.00
_cell.angle_beta   90.00
_cell.angle_gamma   90.00
#
_symmetry.space_group_name_H-M   'P 1'
#
loop_
_entity.id
_entity.type
_entity.pdbx_description
1 polymer ?
#
loop_
_entity_poly.entity_id
_entity_poly.type
_entity_poly.pdbx_seq_one_letter_code
_entity_poly.pdbx_strand_id
1 'polypeptide(L)'
;MFKGFDKAKDIQYVYTPVFSSLCGVKLDSNNKAGYLLSGSMWSDGRISIGQCDLVESWDNLSLSQKKNLNYRYQMGCECRVSKDGLFSIHTYCLWTDWLLDNSLNGEQARQYACIRRSDTTCSWYRGGPPPEKDFLDMADP
;
A
#
# COMPACT_ATOMS: atom_id res chain seq x y z
N MET A 1 14.41 5.46 -4.07
CA MET A 1 13.20 6.09 -3.52
C MET A 1 12.05 5.91 -4.52
N PHE A 2 10.78 5.95 -4.09
CA PHE A 2 9.63 5.77 -5.00
C PHE A 2 8.81 7.05 -5.18
N LYS A 3 8.84 7.96 -4.20
CA LYS A 3 8.14 9.25 -4.20
C LYS A 3 8.94 10.25 -3.36
N GLY A 4 8.90 11.54 -3.73
CA GLY A 4 9.55 12.63 -2.97
C GLY A 4 10.90 13.11 -3.51
N PHE A 5 11.32 12.64 -4.69
CA PHE A 5 12.57 13.05 -5.35
C PHE A 5 12.67 14.55 -5.65
N ASP A 6 11.51 15.19 -5.81
CA ASP A 6 11.37 16.64 -5.99
C ASP A 6 11.77 17.43 -4.73
N LYS A 7 11.71 16.80 -3.55
CA LYS A 7 11.97 17.45 -2.26
C LYS A 7 13.29 17.04 -1.61
N ALA A 8 13.74 15.80 -1.83
CA ALA A 8 15.02 15.32 -1.32
C ALA A 8 15.65 14.35 -2.32
N LYS A 9 16.92 14.54 -2.65
CA LYS A 9 17.64 13.62 -3.55
C LYS A 9 18.15 12.38 -2.83
N ASP A 10 18.57 12.54 -1.58
CA ASP A 10 19.13 11.48 -0.77
C ASP A 10 18.71 11.64 0.69
N ILE A 11 18.43 10.53 1.36
CA ILE A 11 17.87 10.53 2.73
C ILE A 11 18.76 9.67 3.61
N GLN A 12 19.49 10.36 4.50
CA GLN A 12 20.45 9.74 5.40
C GLN A 12 19.85 9.38 6.76
N TYR A 13 18.82 10.12 7.18
CA TYR A 13 18.21 9.99 8.50
C TYR A 13 16.69 9.96 8.41
N VAL A 14 16.10 9.12 9.25
CA VAL A 14 14.67 9.04 9.47
C VAL A 14 14.43 9.10 10.97
N TYR A 15 13.45 9.88 11.39
CA TYR A 15 13.14 10.14 12.79
C TYR A 15 11.89 9.37 13.21
N THR A 16 11.89 8.87 14.43
CA THR A 16 10.74 8.18 15.04
C THR A 16 10.76 8.44 16.55
N PRO A 17 9.60 8.48 17.21
CA PRO A 17 9.53 8.49 18.67
C PRO A 17 10.29 7.31 19.30
N VAL A 18 10.83 7.50 20.49
CA VAL A 18 11.67 6.51 21.19
C VAL A 18 10.85 5.32 21.70
N PHE A 19 9.61 5.58 22.13
CA PHE A 19 8.75 4.58 22.76
C PHE A 19 7.64 4.13 21.82
N SER A 20 7.32 2.84 21.88
CA SER A 20 6.21 2.26 21.12
C SER A 20 4.85 2.85 21.50
N SER A 21 4.67 3.23 22.77
CA SER A 21 3.47 3.92 23.26
C SER A 21 3.26 5.31 22.65
N LEU A 22 4.31 5.90 22.07
CA LEU A 22 4.27 7.15 21.30
C LEU A 22 4.32 6.88 19.79
N CYS A 23 3.92 5.69 19.35
CA CYS A 23 3.98 5.23 17.96
C CYS A 23 5.40 5.12 17.39
N GLY A 24 6.41 4.93 18.26
CA GLY A 24 7.79 4.70 17.85
C GLY A 24 8.02 3.36 17.17
N VAL A 25 8.83 3.35 16.10
CA VAL A 25 9.21 2.17 15.34
C VAL A 25 10.64 1.75 15.67
N LYS A 26 10.87 0.44 15.79
CA LYS A 26 12.21 -0.16 15.88
C LYS A 26 12.48 -0.96 14.63
N LEU A 27 13.54 -0.60 13.91
CA LEU A 27 14.02 -1.35 12.75
C LEU A 27 15.13 -2.31 13.18
N ASP A 28 15.18 -3.50 12.58
CA ASP A 28 16.28 -4.43 12.82
C ASP A 28 17.49 -3.99 11.98
N SER A 29 18.45 -3.35 12.62
CA SER A 29 19.70 -2.91 11.98
C SER A 29 20.73 -4.01 11.82
N ASN A 30 20.55 -5.16 12.49
CA ASN A 30 21.50 -6.27 12.46
C ASN A 30 21.28 -7.14 11.22
N ASN A 31 20.03 -7.24 10.79
CA ASN A 31 19.68 -7.89 9.55
C ASN A 31 19.87 -6.89 8.41
N LYS A 32 20.63 -7.24 7.37
CA LYS A 32 20.79 -6.40 6.15
C LYS A 32 19.51 -6.35 5.31
N ALA A 33 18.35 -6.56 5.93
CA ALA A 33 17.05 -6.55 5.28
C ALA A 33 16.75 -5.13 4.80
N GLY A 34 16.36 -5.01 3.53
CA GLY A 34 15.80 -3.77 3.02
C GLY A 34 14.42 -3.53 3.64
N TYR A 35 14.06 -2.26 3.84
CA TYR A 35 12.73 -1.88 4.31
C TYR A 35 12.05 -0.95 3.30
N LEU A 36 10.74 -1.09 3.15
CA LEU A 36 9.90 -0.05 2.59
C LEU A 36 9.41 0.84 3.73
N LEU A 37 9.69 2.14 3.60
CA LEU A 37 9.27 3.15 4.56
C LEU A 37 8.37 4.17 3.84
N SER A 38 7.15 4.35 4.33
CA SER A 38 6.38 5.57 4.11
C SER A 38 6.51 6.48 5.32
N GLY A 39 6.41 7.80 5.12
CA GLY A 39 6.42 8.74 6.23
C GLY A 39 6.08 10.15 5.77
N SER A 40 6.14 11.06 6.72
CA SER A 40 5.86 12.47 6.51
C SER A 40 7.15 13.30 6.50
N MET A 41 7.22 14.28 5.62
CA MET A 41 8.32 15.25 5.57
C MET A 41 7.91 16.55 6.26
N TRP A 42 8.73 17.00 7.21
CA TRP A 42 8.56 18.28 7.90
C TRP A 42 9.02 19.45 7.02
N SER A 43 8.65 20.67 7.41
CA SER A 43 8.98 21.88 6.67
C SER A 43 10.49 22.13 6.53
N ASP A 44 11.29 21.59 7.44
CA ASP A 44 12.76 21.65 7.42
C ASP A 44 13.42 20.45 6.75
N GLY A 45 12.65 19.61 6.06
CA GLY A 45 13.15 18.50 5.25
C GLY A 45 13.40 17.20 6.02
N ARG A 46 13.25 17.19 7.35
CA ARG A 46 13.34 15.93 8.13
C ARG A 46 12.17 15.00 7.80
N ILE A 47 12.43 13.71 7.76
CA ILE A 47 11.38 12.69 7.59
C ILE A 47 11.10 11.99 8.90
N SER A 48 9.82 11.90 9.26
CA SER A 48 9.35 11.13 10.40
C SER A 48 8.53 9.92 9.97
N ILE A 49 8.75 8.80 10.65
CA ILE A 49 7.93 7.59 10.55
C ILE A 49 7.35 7.23 11.92
N GLY A 50 6.24 6.50 11.94
CA GLY A 50 5.60 5.95 13.11
C GLY A 50 4.94 4.59 12.84
N GLN A 51 4.39 3.97 13.88
CA GLN A 51 3.78 2.64 13.81
C GLN A 51 2.56 2.53 12.87
N CYS A 52 1.91 3.65 12.57
CA CYS A 52 0.77 3.68 11.65
C CYS A 52 1.19 3.89 10.19
N ASP A 53 2.45 4.21 9.94
CA ASP A 53 3.00 4.30 8.60
C ASP A 53 3.26 2.89 8.04
N LEU A 54 3.35 2.79 6.71
CA LEU A 54 3.78 1.56 6.04
C LEU A 54 5.29 1.38 6.25
N VAL A 55 5.63 0.62 7.28
CA VAL A 55 7.00 0.19 7.59
C VAL A 55 7.06 -1.33 7.55
N GLU A 56 7.60 -1.86 6.46
CA GLU A 56 7.58 -3.31 6.19
C GLU A 56 8.91 -3.77 5.61
N SER A 57 9.31 -5.01 5.92
CA SER A 57 10.48 -5.63 5.29
C SER A 57 10.26 -5.76 3.79
N TRP A 58 11.26 -5.42 2.99
CA TRP A 58 11.21 -5.51 1.54
C TRP A 58 10.88 -6.93 1.08
N ASP A 59 11.37 -7.95 1.78
CA ASP A 59 11.15 -9.35 1.42
C ASP A 59 9.72 -9.83 1.72
N ASN A 60 9.02 -9.17 2.64
CA ASN A 60 7.63 -9.48 2.98
C ASN A 60 6.63 -8.91 1.97
N LEU A 61 7.03 -7.94 1.15
CA LEU A 61 6.17 -7.35 0.13
C LEU A 61 5.92 -8.31 -1.03
N SER A 62 4.67 -8.38 -1.48
CA SER A 62 4.32 -9.14 -2.67
C SER A 62 4.97 -8.54 -3.91
N LEU A 63 5.11 -9.36 -4.96
CA LEU A 63 5.58 -8.87 -6.26
C LEU A 63 4.68 -7.74 -6.81
N SER A 64 3.37 -7.84 -6.58
CA SER A 64 2.38 -6.84 -6.99
C SER A 64 2.59 -5.52 -6.26
N GLN A 65 2.81 -5.55 -4.94
CA GLN A 65 3.12 -4.36 -4.14
C GLN A 65 4.40 -3.68 -4.65
N LYS A 66 5.48 -4.45 -4.82
CA LYS A 66 6.77 -3.95 -5.34
C LYS A 66 6.63 -3.28 -6.71
N LYS A 67 5.87 -3.88 -7.63
CA LYS A 67 5.59 -3.29 -8.94
C LYS A 67 4.75 -2.01 -8.82
N ASN A 68 3.70 -2.05 -8.02
CA ASN A 68 2.74 -0.96 -7.90
C ASN A 68 3.35 0.32 -7.29
N LEU A 69 4.42 0.22 -6.49
CA LEU A 69 5.19 1.36 -5.97
C LEU A 69 5.67 2.32 -7.08
N ASN A 70 6.04 1.81 -8.25
CA ASN A 70 6.57 2.63 -9.35
C ASN A 70 5.50 3.11 -10.34
N TYR A 71 4.35 2.43 -10.39
CA TYR A 71 3.40 2.61 -11.48
C TYR A 71 1.99 2.96 -10.98
N ARG A 72 1.35 2.02 -10.28
CA ARG A 72 -0.10 2.02 -10.09
C ARG A 72 -0.54 2.85 -8.88
N TYR A 73 0.23 2.88 -7.80
CA TYR A 73 -0.17 3.63 -6.61
C TYR A 73 -0.21 5.14 -6.86
N GLN A 74 0.69 5.68 -7.67
CA GLN A 74 0.63 7.10 -8.05
C GLN A 74 -0.61 7.41 -8.91
N MET A 75 -0.96 6.55 -9.87
CA MET A 75 -2.18 6.70 -10.67
C MET A 75 -3.47 6.55 -9.83
N GLY A 76 -3.41 5.77 -8.76
CA GLY A 76 -4.51 5.57 -7.83
C GLY A 76 -4.72 6.69 -6.81
N CYS A 77 -3.84 7.70 -6.74
CA CYS A 77 -3.93 8.76 -5.72
C CYS A 77 -5.20 9.63 -5.84
N GLU A 78 -5.85 9.65 -7.01
CA GLU A 78 -7.15 10.33 -7.19
C GLU A 78 -8.33 9.51 -6.65
N CYS A 79 -8.13 8.22 -6.43
CA CYS A 79 -9.11 7.31 -5.86
C CYS A 79 -8.98 7.21 -4.35
N ARG A 80 -10.08 6.91 -3.68
CA ARG A 80 -10.09 6.63 -2.24
C ARG A 80 -10.23 5.13 -1.98
N VAL A 81 -9.54 4.62 -0.97
CA VAL A 81 -9.76 3.28 -0.45
C VAL A 81 -10.57 3.42 0.83
N SER A 82 -11.75 2.81 0.89
CA SER A 82 -12.66 2.94 2.03
C SER A 82 -12.86 1.59 2.71
N LYS A 83 -12.86 1.57 4.04
CA LYS A 83 -13.31 0.40 4.82
C LYS A 83 -14.83 0.33 4.92
N ASP A 84 -15.49 1.48 4.80
CA ASP A 84 -16.92 1.63 4.99
C ASP A 84 -17.63 1.82 3.64
N GLY A 85 -18.74 1.11 3.44
CA GLY A 85 -19.54 1.16 2.20
C GLY A 85 -20.47 2.38 2.09
N LEU A 86 -20.33 3.40 2.96
CA LEU A 86 -21.33 4.47 3.13
C LEU A 86 -21.16 5.67 2.19
N PHE A 87 -20.16 5.69 1.31
CA PHE A 87 -19.91 6.82 0.40
C PHE A 87 -20.29 6.49 -1.07
N SER A 88 -20.77 7.49 -1.83
CA SER A 88 -21.19 7.53 -3.27
C SER A 88 -20.31 6.75 -4.31
N ILE A 89 -20.63 5.48 -4.55
CA ILE A 89 -20.06 4.43 -5.44
C ILE A 89 -18.94 4.76 -6.49
N HIS A 90 -18.87 5.96 -7.07
CA HIS A 90 -18.03 6.26 -8.24
C HIS A 90 -16.54 6.52 -7.93
N THR A 91 -16.15 6.94 -6.72
CA THR A 91 -14.78 7.43 -6.44
C THR A 91 -13.99 6.62 -5.41
N TYR A 92 -14.44 5.43 -5.03
CA TYR A 92 -13.72 4.60 -4.07
C TYR A 92 -13.73 3.12 -4.40
N CYS A 93 -12.70 2.44 -3.94
CA CYS A 93 -12.67 0.99 -3.86
C CYS A 93 -12.94 0.57 -2.41
N LEU A 94 -13.90 -0.33 -2.22
CA LEU A 94 -14.20 -0.92 -0.92
C LEU A 94 -13.10 -1.91 -0.55
N TRP A 95 -12.49 -1.71 0.62
CA TRP A 95 -11.47 -2.59 1.18
C TRP A 95 -12.10 -3.57 2.17
N THR A 96 -12.11 -4.84 1.80
CA THR A 96 -12.82 -5.91 2.49
C THR A 96 -11.90 -6.87 3.24
N ASP A 97 -10.56 -6.79 3.09
CA ASP A 97 -9.62 -7.70 3.76
C ASP A 97 -9.83 -7.74 5.29
N TRP A 98 -10.12 -6.59 5.90
CA TRP A 98 -10.40 -6.54 7.34
C TRP A 98 -11.70 -7.26 7.70
N LEU A 99 -12.75 -7.08 6.90
CA LEU A 99 -14.08 -7.64 7.17
C LEU A 99 -14.12 -9.16 6.94
N LEU A 100 -13.43 -9.63 5.89
CA LEU A 100 -13.46 -11.03 5.47
C LEU A 100 -12.36 -11.86 6.12
N ASP A 101 -11.14 -11.32 6.22
CA ASP A 101 -9.95 -12.08 6.63
C ASP A 101 -9.39 -11.61 7.98
N ASN A 102 -9.99 -10.60 8.63
CA ASN A 102 -9.47 -9.95 9.84
C ASN A 102 -7.99 -9.53 9.70
N SER A 103 -7.60 -9.09 8.50
CA SER A 103 -6.21 -8.78 8.14
C SER A 103 -6.10 -7.42 7.45
N LEU A 104 -5.08 -6.66 7.83
CA LEU A 104 -4.69 -5.43 7.12
C LEU A 104 -3.76 -5.70 5.92
N ASN A 105 -3.35 -6.95 5.73
CA ASN A 105 -2.44 -7.37 4.66
C ASN A 105 -3.04 -8.60 3.94
N GLY A 106 -4.33 -8.55 3.64
CA GLY A 106 -5.08 -9.60 2.94
C GLY A 106 -4.87 -9.56 1.41
N GLU A 107 -5.76 -10.23 0.67
CA GLU A 107 -5.60 -10.37 -0.79
C GLU A 107 -5.62 -9.00 -1.50
N GLN A 108 -6.54 -8.10 -1.14
CA GLN A 108 -6.64 -6.79 -1.80
C GLN A 108 -5.40 -5.95 -1.55
N ALA A 109 -4.95 -5.85 -0.30
CA ALA A 109 -3.75 -5.11 0.08
C ALA A 109 -2.48 -5.67 -0.58
N ARG A 110 -2.39 -6.99 -0.76
CA ARG A 110 -1.21 -7.64 -1.35
C ARG A 110 -1.21 -7.67 -2.86
N GLN A 111 -2.36 -7.80 -3.53
CA GLN A 111 -2.37 -8.10 -4.97
C GLN A 111 -2.96 -7.00 -5.85
N TYR A 112 -3.73 -6.08 -5.27
CA TYR A 112 -4.51 -5.11 -6.01
C TYR A 112 -4.05 -3.68 -5.75
N ALA A 113 -4.45 -2.77 -6.64
CA ALA A 113 -4.38 -1.33 -6.46
C ALA A 113 -5.72 -0.72 -6.88
N CYS A 114 -6.21 0.24 -6.10
CA CYS A 114 -7.38 1.02 -6.47
C CYS A 114 -6.96 2.10 -7.47
N ILE A 115 -7.45 2.04 -8.71
CA ILE A 115 -7.07 2.97 -9.77
C ILE A 115 -8.29 3.53 -10.50
N ARG A 116 -8.12 4.72 -11.06
CA ARG A 116 -9.12 5.38 -11.89
C ARG A 116 -9.17 4.71 -13.27
N ARG A 117 -10.38 4.37 -13.73
CA ARG A 117 -10.68 3.83 -15.05
C ARG A 117 -10.98 4.96 -16.04
N SER A 118 -11.09 4.61 -17.32
CA SER A 118 -11.46 5.52 -18.41
C SER A 118 -12.85 6.14 -18.25
N ASP A 119 -13.78 5.42 -17.62
CA ASP A 119 -15.14 5.88 -17.31
C ASP A 119 -15.21 6.78 -16.08
N THR A 120 -14.06 7.24 -15.57
CA THR A 120 -13.88 8.07 -14.37
C THR A 120 -14.18 7.38 -13.04
N THR A 121 -14.55 6.11 -13.04
CA THR A 121 -14.78 5.35 -11.81
C THR A 121 -13.48 4.79 -11.23
N CYS A 122 -13.48 4.52 -9.92
CA CYS A 122 -12.37 3.85 -9.24
C CYS A 122 -12.68 2.36 -9.06
N SER A 123 -11.74 1.48 -9.43
CA SER A 123 -11.90 0.03 -9.30
C SER A 123 -10.61 -0.66 -8.88
N TRP A 124 -10.75 -1.82 -8.22
CA TRP A 124 -9.61 -2.68 -7.92
C TRP A 124 -9.01 -3.25 -9.21
N TYR A 125 -7.69 -3.12 -9.34
CA TYR A 125 -6.94 -3.64 -10.47
C TYR A 125 -5.81 -4.55 -9.97
N ARG A 126 -5.76 -5.76 -10.51
CA ARG A 126 -4.68 -6.74 -10.26
C ARG A 126 -3.65 -6.63 -11.38
N GLY A 127 -2.43 -6.22 -11.05
CA GLY A 127 -1.34 -6.03 -12.01
C GLY A 127 -0.55 -7.31 -12.36
N GLY A 128 -1.10 -8.49 -12.05
CA GLY A 128 -0.48 -9.79 -12.30
C GLY A 128 -1.27 -10.61 -13.33
N PRO A 129 -0.70 -11.72 -13.84
CA PRO A 129 -1.48 -12.67 -14.63
C PRO A 129 -2.74 -13.11 -13.85
N PRO A 130 -3.85 -13.41 -14.55
CA PRO A 130 -5.03 -13.96 -13.91
C PRO A 130 -4.63 -15.17 -13.05
N PRO A 131 -5.26 -15.40 -11.88
CA PRO A 131 -5.14 -16.70 -11.24
C PRO A 131 -5.54 -17.77 -12.24
N GLU A 132 -4.75 -18.86 -12.34
CA GLU A 132 -5.13 -20.02 -13.14
C GLU A 132 -6.54 -20.45 -12.68
N LYS A 133 -7.47 -20.50 -13.64
CA LYS A 133 -8.86 -20.82 -13.37
C LYS A 133 -8.97 -22.31 -13.06
N ASP A 134 -8.92 -22.69 -11.78
CA ASP A 134 -9.42 -23.99 -11.32
C ASP A 134 -10.94 -23.96 -11.07
N PHE A 135 -11.72 -23.16 -11.81
CA PHE A 135 -13.19 -23.20 -11.75
C PHE A 135 -13.80 -22.73 -13.08
N LEU A 136 -13.86 -23.63 -14.06
CA LEU A 136 -14.85 -23.64 -15.13
C LEU A 136 -15.19 -25.08 -15.51
N ASP A 137 -15.63 -25.87 -14.54
CA ASP A 137 -16.51 -27.03 -14.77
C ASP A 137 -17.79 -26.84 -13.94
N MET A 138 -18.47 -25.74 -14.23
CA MET A 138 -19.92 -25.65 -14.10
C MET A 138 -20.41 -25.17 -15.45
N ALA A 139 -20.48 -26.12 -16.40
CA ALA A 139 -21.41 -25.98 -17.50
C ALA A 139 -22.81 -25.87 -16.88
N ASP A 140 -23.46 -24.75 -17.17
CA ASP A 140 -24.89 -24.49 -16.99
C ASP A 140 -25.73 -25.58 -17.73
N PRO A 141 -27.04 -25.68 -17.44
CA PRO A 141 -27.83 -26.86 -17.03
C PRO A 141 -27.83 -28.10 -17.93
#